data_AF-A0A0V8T8B7-F1
#
_entry.id   AF-A0A0V8T8B7-F1
#
_cell.length_a   1.000
_cell.length_b   1.000
_cell.length_c   1.000
_cell.angle_alpha   90.00
_cell.angle_beta   90.00
_cell.angle_gamma   90.00
#
_symmetry.space_group_name_H-M   'P 1'
#
loop_
_entity.id
_entity.type
_entity.pdbx_description
1 polymer ?
#
loop_
_entity_poly.entity_id
_entity_poly.type
_entity_poly.pdbx_seq_one_letter_code
_entity_poly.pdbx_strand_id
1 'polypeptide(L)' 'MSHDPAARSTDPAPEAPTRALTGVLCLVLFVGAFALLTIGFSSTDGTTGALLGTAGILAFGLAFAIPTTILPALEERDRR' A
#
# COMPACT_ATOMS: atom_id res chain seq x y z
N MET A 1 -8.06 -39.31 -18.51
CA MET A 1 -7.16 -38.25 -18.02
C MET A 1 -7.39 -38.11 -16.54
N SER A 2 -6.48 -38.61 -15.71
CA SER A 2 -6.54 -38.47 -14.26
C SER A 2 -6.25 -37.02 -13.89
N HIS A 3 -7.18 -36.34 -13.22
CA HIS A 3 -6.86 -35.10 -12.52
C HIS A 3 -5.92 -35.44 -11.38
N ASP A 4 -4.69 -34.93 -11.45
CA ASP A 4 -3.71 -35.03 -10.38
C ASP A 4 -4.08 -33.98 -9.30
N PRO A 5 -4.52 -34.39 -8.11
CA PRO A 5 -4.83 -33.47 -7.02
C PRO A 5 -3.56 -32.94 -6.32
N ALA A 6 -2.36 -33.37 -6.75
CA ALA A 6 -1.09 -33.06 -6.11
C ALA A 6 -0.26 -32.01 -6.86
N ALA A 7 -0.88 -31.10 -7.61
CA ALA A 7 -0.29 -29.79 -7.91
C ALA A 7 -0.21 -28.95 -6.63
N ARG A 8 0.52 -29.46 -5.63
CA ARG A 8 0.90 -28.75 -4.41
C ARG A 8 1.75 -27.58 -4.89
N SER A 9 1.21 -26.38 -4.74
CA SER A 9 1.95 -25.13 -4.87
C SER A 9 3.27 -25.28 -4.08
N THR A 10 4.37 -25.47 -4.81
CA THR A 10 5.75 -25.44 -4.29
C THR A 10 6.29 -24.01 -4.30
N ASP A 11 5.41 -23.02 -4.49
CA ASP A 11 5.80 -21.63 -4.53
C ASP A 11 6.19 -21.20 -3.11
N PRO A 12 7.44 -20.80 -2.86
CA PRO A 12 7.86 -20.37 -1.54
C PRO A 12 6.96 -19.21 -1.13
N ALA A 13 6.27 -19.35 0.01
CA ALA A 13 5.47 -18.27 0.55
C ALA A 13 6.36 -17.01 0.66
N PRO A 14 5.93 -15.84 0.14
CA PRO A 14 6.68 -14.61 0.28
C PRO A 14 7.05 -14.43 1.75
N GLU A 15 8.34 -14.28 2.03
CA GLU A 15 8.86 -14.37 3.38
C GLU A 15 8.05 -13.44 4.30
N ALA A 16 7.54 -13.99 5.41
CA ALA A 16 6.71 -13.29 6.39
C ALA A 16 7.21 -11.88 6.81
N PRO A 17 8.53 -11.59 6.87
CA PRO A 17 9.04 -10.25 7.20
C PRO A 17 8.64 -9.17 6.18
N THR A 18 8.66 -9.48 4.88
CA THR A 18 8.40 -8.49 3.81
C THR A 18 6.93 -8.05 3.80
N ARG A 19 6.02 -8.99 4.08
CA ARG A 19 4.59 -8.70 4.25
C ARG A 19 4.32 -7.83 5.48
N ALA A 20 5.00 -8.10 6.59
CA ALA A 20 4.88 -7.30 7.80
C ALA A 20 5.37 -5.85 7.59
N LEU A 21 6.53 -5.67 6.95
CA LEU A 21 7.07 -4.35 6.63
C LEU A 21 6.14 -3.55 5.72
N THR A 22 5.57 -4.19 4.70
CA THR A 22 4.59 -3.55 3.80
C THR A 22 3.34 -3.12 4.56
N GLY A 23 2.83 -3.95 5.47
CA GLY A 23 1.70 -3.60 6.33
C GLY A 23 1.99 -2.39 7.22
N VAL A 24 3.18 -2.32 7.83
CA VAL A 24 3.61 -1.18 8.64
C VAL A 24 3.71 0.09 7.78
N LEU A 25 4.30 0.00 6.58
CA LEU A 25 4.34 1.13 5.64
C LEU A 25 2.94 1.64 5.30
N CYS A 26 2.00 0.75 5.00
CA CYS A 26 0.62 1.13 4.70
C CYS A 26 -0.06 1.80 5.89
N LEU A 27 0.17 1.31 7.11
CA LEU A 27 -0.33 1.94 8.33
C LEU A 27 0.25 3.35 8.52
N VAL A 28 1.55 3.52 8.32
CA VAL A 28 2.21 4.83 8.41
C VAL A 28 1.67 5.80 7.36
N LEU A 29 1.48 5.35 6.12
CA LEU A 29 0.87 6.16 5.06
C LEU A 29 -0.57 6.55 5.40
N PHE A 30 -1.36 5.64 5.95
CA PHE A 30 -2.73 5.91 6.37
C PHE A 30 -2.76 6.96 7.48
N VAL A 31 -2.02 6.77 8.58
CA VAL A 31 -1.98 7.73 9.69
C VAL A 31 -1.38 9.07 9.26
N GLY A 32 -0.32 9.03 8.44
CA GLY A 32 0.31 10.21 7.87
C GLY A 32 -0.64 11.01 6.97
N ALA A 33 -1.48 10.33 6.18
CA ALA A 33 -2.50 10.98 5.36
C ALA A 33 -3.51 11.74 6.21
N PHE A 34 -3.99 11.16 7.31
CA PHE A 34 -4.88 11.86 8.24
C PHE A 34 -4.18 13.08 8.85
N ALA A 35 -2.93 12.95 9.29
CA ALA A 35 -2.18 14.08 9.82
C ALA A 35 -2.03 15.21 8.80
N LEU A 36 -1.67 14.89 7.55
CA LEU A 36 -1.55 15.87 6.47
C LEU A 36 -2.88 16.56 6.15
N LEU A 37 -3.99 15.81 6.13
CA LEU A 37 -5.33 16.38 5.94
C LEU A 37 -5.70 17.34 7.08
N THR A 38 -5.48 16.92 8.32
CA THR A 38 -5.76 17.76 9.50
C THR A 38 -4.96 19.05 9.46
N ILE A 39 -3.66 18.98 9.16
CA ILE A 39 -2.79 20.17 9.06
C ILE A 39 -3.22 21.03 7.86
N GLY A 40 -3.50 20.40 6.71
CA GLY A 40 -3.92 21.09 5.50
C GLY A 40 -5.20 21.90 5.68
N PHE A 41 -6.21 21.33 6.36
CA PHE A 41 -7.46 22.04 6.67
C PHE A 41 -7.34 23.05 7.80
N SER A 42 -6.35 22.91 8.68
CA SER A 42 -6.11 23.85 9.79
C SER A 42 -5.21 25.03 9.38
N SER A 43 -4.55 24.95 8.22
CA SER A 43 -3.63 25.98 7.75
C SER A 43 -4.39 27.22 7.28
N THR A 44 -3.97 28.40 7.77
CA THR A 44 -4.54 29.69 7.37
C THR A 44 -4.02 30.18 6.02
N ASP A 45 -2.92 29.59 5.53
CA ASP A 45 -2.40 29.82 4.19
C ASP A 45 -3.02 28.84 3.21
N GLY A 46 -3.88 29.36 2.32
CA GLY A 46 -4.68 28.56 1.39
C GLY A 46 -3.86 27.76 0.37
N THR A 47 -2.71 28.26 -0.06
CA THR A 47 -1.86 27.53 -1.01
C THR A 47 -1.17 26.36 -0.32
N THR A 48 -0.61 26.59 0.87
CA THR A 48 0.02 25.55 1.69
C THR A 48 -1.01 24.51 2.14
N GLY A 49 -2.19 24.93 2.56
CA GLY A 49 -3.29 24.05 2.95
C GLY A 49 -3.76 23.14 1.81
N ALA A 50 -3.91 23.69 0.60
CA ALA A 50 -4.27 22.92 -0.59
C ALA A 50 -3.19 21.87 -0.94
N LEU A 51 -1.91 22.24 -0.90
CA LEU A 51 -0.81 21.29 -1.17
C LEU A 51 -0.80 20.14 -0.15
N LEU A 52 -0.90 20.45 1.14
CA LEU A 52 -0.92 19.44 2.21
C LEU A 52 -2.16 18.55 2.14
N GLY A 53 -3.33 19.13 1.85
CA GLY A 53 -4.56 18.36 1.64
C GLY A 53 -4.43 17.40 0.45
N THR A 54 -3.87 17.87 -0.67
CA THR A 54 -3.65 17.03 -1.86
C THR A 54 -2.65 15.91 -1.58
N ALA A 55 -1.55 16.21 -0.88
CA ALA A 55 -0.58 15.21 -0.45
C ALA A 55 -1.21 14.16 0.47
N GLY A 56 -2.07 14.57 1.40
CA GLY A 56 -2.83 13.67 2.25
C GLY A 56 -3.75 12.72 1.47
N ILE A 57 -4.50 13.23 0.49
CA ILE A 57 -5.36 12.41 -0.38
C ILE A 57 -4.53 11.38 -1.16
N LEU A 58 -3.40 11.79 -1.73
CA LEU A 58 -2.52 10.89 -2.48
C LEU A 58 -1.90 9.82 -1.58
N ALA A 59 -1.44 10.20 -0.38
CA ALA A 59 -0.90 9.26 0.60
C ALA A 59 -1.95 8.23 1.06
N PHE A 60 -3.20 8.67 1.27
CA PHE A 60 -4.31 7.77 1.58
C PHE A 60 -4.57 6.78 0.43
N GLY A 61 -4.62 7.27 -0.80
CA GLY A 61 -4.77 6.42 -1.98
C GLY A 61 -3.66 5.37 -2.08
N LEU A 62 -2.41 5.76 -1.82
CA LEU A 62 -1.27 4.84 -1.81
C LEU A 62 -1.37 3.78 -0.71
N ALA A 63 -1.83 4.14 0.48
CA ALA A 63 -2.02 3.18 1.58
C ALA A 63 -2.94 2.01 1.19
N PHE A 64 -3.90 2.24 0.29
CA PHE A 64 -4.75 1.19 -0.27
C PHE A 64 -4.21 0.57 -1.55
N ALA A 65 -3.66 1.37 -2.47
CA ALA A 65 -3.17 0.90 -3.76
C ALA A 65 -1.97 -0.06 -3.63
N ILE A 66 -1.11 0.14 -2.62
CA ILE A 66 0.06 -0.71 -2.39
C ILE A 66 -0.32 -2.17 -2.14
N PRO A 67 -1.14 -2.52 -1.13
CA PRO A 67 -1.50 -3.91 -0.86
C PRO A 67 -2.46 -4.49 -1.90
N THR A 68 -3.29 -3.65 -2.54
CA THR A 68 -4.35 -4.14 -3.46
C THR A 68 -3.89 -4.32 -4.90
N THR A 69 -2.96 -3.49 -5.38
CA THR A 69 -2.59 -3.46 -6.81
C THR A 69 -1.08 -3.64 -7.00
N ILE A 70 -0.26 -2.92 -6.23
CA ILE A 70 1.19 -2.88 -6.47
C ILE A 70 1.86 -4.18 -6.03
N LEU A 71 1.56 -4.66 -4.82
CA LEU A 71 2.20 -5.88 -4.30
C LEU A 71 1.88 -7.12 -5.16
N PRO A 72 0.61 -7.39 -5.55
CA PRO A 72 0.31 -8.51 -6.45
C PRO A 72 0.99 -8.37 -7.83
N ALA A 73 1.08 -7.14 -8.36
CA ALA A 73 1.73 -6.90 -9.65
C ALA A 73 3.25 -7.10 -9.59
N LEU A 74 3.89 -6.83 -8.44
CA LEU A 74 5.30 -7.12 -8.23
C LEU A 74 5.55 -8.63 -8.09
N GLU A 75 4.71 -9.34 -7.33
CA GLU A 75 4.79 -10.81 -7.21
C GLU A 75 4.64 -11.52 -8.57
N GLU A 76 3.73 -11.03 -9.44
CA GLU A 76 3.58 -11.56 -10.82
C GLU A 76 4.81 -11.29 -11.70
N ARG A 77 5.50 -10.15 -11.50
CA ARG A 77 6.70 -9.82 -12.27
C ARG A 77 7.92 -10.62 -11.82
N ASP A 78 8.03 -10.91 -10.53
CA ASP A 78 9.15 -11.67 -9.98
C ASP A 78 9.10 -13.15 -10.39
N ARG A 79 7.91 -13.68 -10.71
CA ARG A 79 7.71 -15.05 -11.23
C ARG A 79 8.05 -15.24 -12.71
N ARG A 80 8.28 -14.17 -13.48
CA ARG A 80 8.53 -14.23 -14.94
C ARG A 80 10.01 -14.15 -15.26
#